data_AF-A0A1A8QTK7-F1
#
_entry.id   AF-A0A1A8QTK7-F1
#
_cell.length_a   1.000
_cell.length_b   1.000
_cell.length_c   1.000
_cell.angle_alpha   90.00
_cell.angle_beta   90.00
_cell.angle_gamma   90.00
#
_symmetry.space_group_name_H-M   'P 1'
#
loop_
_entity.id
_entity.type
_entity.pdbx_description
1 polymer ?
#
loop_
_entity_poly.entity_id
_entity_poly.type
_entity_poly.pdbx_seq_one_letter_code
_entity_poly.pdbx_strand_id
1 'polypeptide(L)'
;KYLGVCLNNKLNWKRNSDAVVKKAQSRLFFLRKLRSFDISRRLLNVFYQGIMASVLFYAVLCWGRSLTAEDKNRINKMIKKSGSVVGQRLDSFDMIIDKRMKRKLKTVMSLEDHPLHHIFKDLGSSFSGRMLMPLCSTERFRNSFIPAAVRFYNEHFV
;
A
#
# COMPACT_ATOMS: atom_id res chain seq x y z
N LYS A 1 -12.59 12.18 9.05
CA LYS A 1 -11.31 11.45 8.88
C LYS A 1 -11.29 10.36 9.94
N TYR A 2 -10.78 9.18 9.64
CA TYR A 2 -10.68 8.09 10.60
C TYR A 2 -9.26 7.52 10.55
N LEU A 3 -8.56 7.51 11.69
CA LEU A 3 -7.16 7.08 11.80
C LEU A 3 -6.24 7.72 10.74
N GLY A 4 -6.46 9.00 10.40
CA GLY A 4 -5.67 9.70 9.39
C GLY A 4 -6.05 9.42 7.92
N VAL A 5 -6.99 8.51 7.64
CA VAL A 5 -7.52 8.21 6.30
C VAL A 5 -8.78 9.04 6.02
N CYS A 6 -8.90 9.56 4.80
CA CYS A 6 -10.09 10.31 4.35
C CYS A 6 -11.13 9.36 3.75
N LEU A 7 -12.11 8.96 4.56
CA LEU A 7 -13.29 8.21 4.11
C LEU A 7 -14.36 9.16 3.56
N ASN A 8 -15.11 8.71 2.56
CA ASN A 8 -16.34 9.37 2.11
C ASN A 8 -17.48 8.35 1.95
N ASN A 9 -18.72 8.84 1.84
CA ASN A 9 -19.93 8.02 1.69
C ASN A 9 -19.90 7.11 0.45
N LYS A 10 -19.22 7.54 -0.61
CA LYS A 10 -19.03 6.77 -1.84
C LYS A 10 -17.88 5.76 -1.75
N LEU A 11 -17.16 5.69 -0.62
CA LEU A 11 -15.91 4.95 -0.40
C LEU A 11 -14.95 5.04 -1.60
N ASN A 12 -14.92 6.19 -2.28
CA ASN A 12 -13.92 6.50 -3.29
C ASN A 12 -12.70 7.10 -2.60
N TRP A 13 -11.53 6.86 -3.17
CA TRP A 13 -10.27 7.20 -2.51
C TRP A 13 -9.64 8.49 -3.03
N LYS A 14 -10.36 9.28 -3.86
CA LYS A 14 -9.82 10.49 -4.48
C LYS A 14 -9.40 11.54 -3.45
N ARG A 15 -10.29 11.87 -2.52
CA ARG A 15 -9.98 12.81 -1.43
C ARG A 15 -8.81 12.33 -0.55
N ASN A 16 -8.66 11.01 -0.40
CA ASN A 16 -7.54 10.42 0.33
C ASN A 16 -6.23 10.51 -0.46
N SER A 17 -6.22 10.08 -1.73
CA SER A 17 -5.05 10.12 -2.60
C SER A 17 -4.55 11.55 -2.80
N ASP A 18 -5.45 12.52 -2.98
CA ASP A 18 -5.11 13.95 -3.07
C ASP A 18 -4.44 14.46 -1.78
N ALA A 19 -4.99 14.11 -0.62
CA ALA A 19 -4.41 14.50 0.66
C ALA A 19 -3.02 13.86 0.87
N VAL A 20 -2.84 12.59 0.49
CA VAL A 20 -1.56 11.88 0.54
C VAL A 20 -0.53 12.52 -0.40
N VAL A 21 -0.90 12.80 -1.65
CA VAL A 21 -0.01 13.44 -2.63
C VAL A 21 0.39 14.83 -2.16
N LYS A 22 -0.54 15.65 -1.68
CA LYS A 22 -0.24 17.00 -1.15
C LYS A 22 0.77 16.95 0.01
N LYS A 23 0.57 16.02 0.96
CA LYS A 23 1.54 15.82 2.05
C LYS A 23 2.89 15.33 1.53
N ALA A 24 2.90 14.37 0.61
CA ALA A 24 4.12 13.83 0.03
C ALA A 24 4.92 14.89 -0.76
N GLN A 25 4.25 15.84 -1.42
CA GLN A 25 4.89 16.97 -2.10
C GLN A 25 5.64 17.87 -1.11
N SER A 26 5.04 18.18 0.04
CA SER A 26 5.73 18.91 1.11
C SER A 26 6.96 18.14 1.62
N ARG A 27 6.87 16.81 1.78
CA ARG A 27 8.03 16.00 2.19
C ARG A 27 9.12 15.91 1.13
N LEU A 28 8.75 15.87 -0.15
CA LEU A 28 9.70 15.90 -1.26
C LEU A 28 10.50 17.20 -1.30
N PHE A 29 9.88 18.34 -0.96
CA PHE A 29 10.60 19.61 -0.83
C PHE A 29 11.72 19.51 0.21
N PHE A 30 11.42 18.99 1.40
CA PHE A 30 12.45 18.78 2.43
C PHE A 30 13.52 17.79 1.99
N LEU A 31 13.15 16.69 1.34
CA LEU A 31 14.11 15.71 0.81
C LEU A 31 15.08 16.36 -0.19
N ARG A 32 14.59 17.24 -1.07
CA ARG A 32 15.43 18.03 -2.01
C ARG A 32 16.32 19.02 -1.28
N LYS A 33 15.80 19.69 -0.25
CA LYS A 33 16.60 20.62 0.55
C LYS A 33 17.73 19.90 1.29
N LEU A 34 17.45 18.73 1.86
CA LEU A 34 18.45 17.86 2.47
C LEU A 34 19.53 17.43 1.47
N ARG A 35 19.15 17.09 0.23
CA ARG A 35 20.11 16.79 -0.84
C ARG A 35 21.03 17.97 -1.15
N SER A 36 20.55 19.21 -1.04
CA SER A 36 21.36 20.42 -1.30
C SER A 36 22.45 20.68 -0.26
N PHE A 37 22.39 20.04 0.91
CA PHE A 37 23.44 20.09 1.93
C PHE A 37 24.46 18.93 1.81
N ASP A 38 24.53 18.33 0.62
CA ASP A 38 25.40 17.18 0.30
C ASP A 38 25.31 16.00 1.28
N ILE A 39 24.11 15.76 1.80
CA ILE A 39 23.85 14.63 2.70
C ILE A 39 24.05 13.30 1.95
N SER A 40 24.66 12.33 2.65
CA SER A 40 24.89 10.99 2.10
C SER A 40 23.61 10.33 1.58
N ARG A 41 23.74 9.58 0.48
CA ARG A 41 22.63 8.82 -0.12
C ARG A 41 21.94 7.88 0.88
N ARG A 42 22.72 7.30 1.80
CA ARG A 42 22.21 6.43 2.87
C ARG A 42 21.24 7.20 3.77
N LEU A 43 21.63 8.39 4.25
CA LEU A 43 20.78 9.19 5.13
C LEU A 43 19.55 9.73 4.40
N LEU A 44 19.67 10.12 3.12
CA LEU A 44 18.53 10.49 2.28
C LEU A 44 17.54 9.34 2.11
N ASN A 45 18.02 8.10 1.95
CA ASN A 45 17.16 6.93 1.89
C ASN A 45 16.43 6.70 3.24
N VAL A 46 17.13 6.82 4.37
CA VAL A 46 16.51 6.73 5.70
C VAL A 46 15.41 7.79 5.86
N PHE A 47 15.67 9.04 5.46
CA PHE A 47 14.68 10.11 5.49
C PHE A 47 13.48 9.79 4.60
N TYR A 48 13.71 9.31 3.36
CA TYR A 48 12.64 8.89 2.47
C TYR A 48 11.77 7.81 3.11
N GLN A 49 12.38 6.74 3.65
CA GLN A 49 11.64 5.64 4.26
C GLN A 49 10.83 6.11 5.50
N GLY A 50 11.45 6.89 6.38
CA GLY A 50 10.83 7.32 7.64
C GLY A 50 9.76 8.40 7.48
N ILE A 51 9.95 9.35 6.57
CA ILE A 51 9.11 10.57 6.50
C ILE A 51 8.19 10.59 5.28
N MET A 52 8.66 10.08 4.14
CA MET A 52 7.90 10.17 2.89
C MET A 52 7.13 8.89 2.59
N ALA A 53 7.78 7.73 2.67
CA ALA A 53 7.16 6.43 2.44
C ALA A 53 6.12 6.10 3.53
N SER A 54 6.37 6.51 4.78
CA SER A 54 5.39 6.41 5.87
C SER A 54 4.08 7.12 5.54
N VAL A 55 4.13 8.32 4.96
CA VAL A 55 2.95 9.08 4.52
C VAL A 55 2.32 8.47 3.26
N LEU A 56 3.13 8.19 2.24
CA LEU A 56 2.65 7.71 0.93
C LEU A 56 1.90 6.38 1.04
N PHE A 57 2.35 5.51 1.92
CA PHE A 57 1.86 4.14 1.98
C PHE A 57 1.13 3.82 3.29
N TYR A 58 0.84 4.82 4.12
CA TYR A 58 0.02 4.63 5.31
C TYR A 58 -1.33 4.02 4.93
N ALA A 59 -1.70 2.92 5.60
CA ALA A 59 -2.93 2.16 5.34
C ALA A 59 -3.15 1.79 3.85
N VAL A 60 -2.10 1.69 3.03
CA VAL A 60 -2.22 1.48 1.58
C VAL A 60 -2.96 0.20 1.20
N LEU A 61 -2.97 -0.82 2.06
CA LEU A 61 -3.73 -2.05 1.83
C LEU A 61 -5.26 -1.82 1.87
N CYS A 62 -5.72 -0.73 2.49
CA CYS A 62 -7.15 -0.39 2.56
C CYS A 62 -7.65 0.34 1.31
N TRP A 63 -6.80 1.15 0.66
CA TRP A 63 -7.23 2.07 -0.41
C TRP A 63 -6.45 1.92 -1.72
N GLY A 64 -5.28 1.31 -1.70
CA GLY A 64 -4.34 1.30 -2.83
C GLY A 64 -4.82 0.52 -4.04
N ARG A 65 -5.43 -0.66 -3.83
CA ARG A 65 -5.99 -1.47 -4.93
C ARG A 65 -7.24 -0.84 -5.57
N SER A 66 -7.92 0.04 -4.86
CA SER A 66 -9.12 0.74 -5.32
C SER A 66 -8.84 2.11 -5.96
N LEU A 67 -7.58 2.46 -6.20
CA LEU A 67 -7.22 3.68 -6.93
C LEU A 67 -7.41 3.52 -8.44
N THR A 68 -7.79 4.62 -9.09
CA THR A 68 -7.76 4.73 -10.56
C THR A 68 -6.32 4.69 -11.08
N ALA A 69 -6.15 4.32 -12.35
CA ALA A 69 -4.84 4.34 -13.01
C ALA A 69 -4.18 5.74 -12.96
N GLU A 70 -4.98 6.80 -13.10
CA GLU A 70 -4.52 8.19 -13.00
C GLU A 70 -3.93 8.49 -11.61
N ASP A 71 -4.63 8.13 -10.53
CA ASP A 71 -4.15 8.38 -9.17
C ASP A 71 -2.92 7.53 -8.84
N LYS A 72 -2.87 6.27 -9.29
CA LYS A 72 -1.66 5.44 -9.19
C LYS A 72 -0.47 6.09 -9.90
N ASN A 73 -0.69 6.64 -11.10
CA ASN A 73 0.34 7.34 -11.86
C ASN A 73 0.85 8.60 -11.15
N ARG A 74 -0.03 9.36 -10.48
CA ARG A 74 0.37 10.51 -9.66
C ARG A 74 1.28 10.10 -8.50
N ILE A 75 0.97 9.01 -7.82
CA ILE A 75 1.84 8.46 -6.76
C ILE A 75 3.16 7.95 -7.34
N ASN A 76 3.14 7.20 -8.45
CA ASN A 76 4.35 6.73 -9.12
C ASN A 76 5.26 7.90 -9.57
N LYS A 77 4.70 9.03 -10.02
CA LYS A 77 5.48 10.25 -10.30
C LYS A 77 6.20 10.78 -9.06
N MET A 78 5.55 10.75 -7.89
CA MET A 78 6.17 11.14 -6.62
C MET A 78 7.29 10.18 -6.22
N ILE A 79 7.08 8.86 -6.37
CA ILE A 79 8.09 7.84 -6.12
C ILE A 79 9.31 8.07 -7.02
N LYS A 80 9.11 8.23 -8.34
CA LYS A 80 10.18 8.50 -9.30
C LYS A 80 10.99 9.75 -8.95
N LYS A 81 10.30 10.86 -8.65
CA LYS A 81 10.95 12.11 -8.22
C LYS A 81 11.78 11.92 -6.95
N SER A 82 11.28 11.14 -6.00
CA SER A 82 12.01 10.84 -4.76
C SER A 82 13.23 9.98 -5.01
N GLY A 83 13.10 8.95 -5.85
CA GLY A 83 14.22 8.07 -6.22
C GLY A 83 15.36 8.82 -6.90
N SER A 84 15.04 9.79 -7.75
CA SER A 84 16.04 10.69 -8.34
C SER A 84 16.81 11.50 -7.28
N VAL A 85 16.14 11.99 -6.23
CA VAL A 85 16.81 12.76 -5.16
C VAL A 85 17.64 11.87 -4.24
N VAL A 86 17.14 10.67 -3.92
CA VAL A 86 17.87 9.67 -3.11
C VAL A 86 19.05 9.06 -3.89
N GLY A 87 18.98 9.07 -5.23
CA GLY A 87 19.99 8.49 -6.11
C GLY A 87 19.84 6.98 -6.30
N GLN A 88 18.62 6.45 -6.21
CA GLN A 88 18.31 5.04 -6.47
C GLN A 88 16.91 4.84 -7.06
N ARG A 89 16.71 3.75 -7.79
CA ARG A 89 15.37 3.35 -8.24
C ARG A 89 14.57 2.83 -7.05
N LEU A 90 13.37 3.37 -6.87
CA LEU A 90 12.44 2.93 -5.84
C LEU A 90 11.38 2.00 -6.44
N ASP A 91 10.84 1.10 -5.62
CA ASP A 91 9.76 0.19 -6.00
C ASP A 91 8.53 0.96 -6.50
N SER A 92 7.84 0.42 -7.51
CA SER A 92 6.59 0.99 -8.00
C SER A 92 5.48 0.89 -6.94
N PHE A 93 4.41 1.66 -7.12
CA PHE A 93 3.26 1.63 -6.23
C PHE A 93 2.68 0.21 -6.07
N ASP A 94 2.48 -0.52 -7.16
CA ASP A 94 1.92 -1.87 -7.12
C ASP A 94 2.88 -2.87 -6.46
N MET A 95 4.19 -2.79 -6.75
CA MET A 95 5.19 -3.63 -6.06
C MET A 95 5.19 -3.42 -4.54
N ILE A 96 4.98 -2.17 -4.08
CA ILE A 96 4.91 -1.86 -2.65
C ILE A 96 3.64 -2.44 -2.03
N ILE A 97 2.51 -2.37 -2.74
CA ILE A 97 1.26 -3.02 -2.30
C ILE A 97 1.49 -4.51 -2.16
N ASP A 98 2.09 -5.16 -3.15
CA ASP A 98 2.29 -6.61 -3.15
C ASP A 98 3.25 -7.06 -2.04
N LYS A 99 4.38 -6.34 -1.86
CA LYS A 99 5.31 -6.57 -0.75
C LYS A 99 4.66 -6.39 0.62
N ARG A 100 3.71 -5.45 0.76
CA ARG A 100 2.97 -5.22 2.00
C ARG A 100 1.85 -6.24 2.20
N MET A 101 1.19 -6.64 1.11
CA MET A 101 0.15 -7.66 1.10
C MET A 101 0.73 -9.00 1.56
N LYS A 102 1.82 -9.44 0.93
CA LYS A 102 2.56 -10.66 1.31
C LYS A 102 2.95 -10.65 2.79
N ARG A 103 3.53 -9.55 3.28
CA ARG A 103 3.91 -9.42 4.71
C ARG A 103 2.69 -9.48 5.63
N LYS A 104 1.63 -8.73 5.31
CA LYS A 104 0.44 -8.69 6.17
C LYS A 104 -0.30 -10.03 6.18
N LEU A 105 -0.44 -10.70 5.04
CA LEU A 105 -0.98 -12.05 4.95
C LEU A 105 -0.19 -13.03 5.80
N LYS A 106 1.14 -13.04 5.67
CA LYS A 106 2.00 -13.90 6.50
C LYS A 106 1.74 -13.68 7.99
N THR A 107 1.66 -12.42 8.44
CA THR A 107 1.35 -12.07 9.83
C THR A 107 -0.05 -12.55 10.26
N VAL A 108 -1.06 -12.37 9.41
CA VAL A 108 -2.45 -12.79 9.72
C VAL A 108 -2.55 -14.31 9.84
N MET A 109 -1.89 -15.04 8.93
CA MET A 109 -1.91 -16.50 8.92
C MET A 109 -1.06 -17.12 10.03
N SER A 110 0.03 -16.46 10.46
CA SER A 110 0.92 -17.01 11.50
C SER A 110 0.48 -16.71 12.93
N LEU A 111 -0.35 -15.68 13.14
CA LEU A 111 -0.79 -15.24 14.47
C LEU A 111 -2.24 -15.66 14.71
N GLU A 112 -2.46 -16.64 15.57
CA GLU A 112 -3.80 -17.17 15.87
C GLU A 112 -4.73 -16.10 16.49
N ASP A 113 -4.20 -15.24 17.37
CA ASP A 113 -4.95 -14.15 18.01
C ASP A 113 -5.22 -12.95 17.07
N HIS A 114 -4.76 -12.99 15.81
CA HIS A 114 -5.02 -11.90 14.89
C HIS A 114 -6.54 -11.84 14.58
N PRO A 115 -7.19 -10.65 14.63
CA PRO A 115 -8.64 -10.54 14.47
C PRO A 115 -9.19 -11.02 13.12
N LEU A 116 -8.33 -11.18 12.12
CA LEU A 116 -8.68 -11.73 10.80
C LEU A 116 -8.27 -13.19 10.61
N HIS A 117 -7.58 -13.82 11.57
CA HIS A 117 -7.02 -15.16 11.43
C HIS A 117 -8.11 -16.19 11.10
N HIS A 118 -9.19 -16.20 11.89
CA HIS A 118 -10.32 -17.09 11.69
C HIS A 118 -10.92 -16.94 10.27
N ILE A 119 -11.08 -15.71 9.77
CA ILE A 119 -11.62 -15.48 8.43
C ILE A 119 -10.75 -16.14 7.35
N PHE A 120 -9.43 -16.00 7.43
CA PHE A 120 -8.54 -16.63 6.44
C PHE A 120 -8.44 -18.15 6.61
N LYS A 121 -8.59 -18.66 7.84
CA LYS A 121 -8.68 -20.10 8.12
C LYS A 121 -9.94 -20.71 7.51
N ASP A 122 -11.08 -20.07 7.68
CA ASP A 122 -12.37 -20.52 7.15
C ASP A 122 -12.43 -20.48 5.62
N LEU A 123 -11.67 -19.57 5.00
CA LEU A 123 -11.51 -19.52 3.55
C LEU A 123 -10.53 -20.58 3.02
N GLY A 124 -9.78 -21.30 3.87
CA GLY A 124 -8.85 -22.33 3.43
C GLY A 124 -9.56 -23.54 2.81
N SER A 125 -9.18 -23.93 1.58
CA SER A 125 -9.63 -25.19 0.98
C SER A 125 -8.76 -26.35 1.47
N SER A 126 -9.37 -27.36 2.10
CA SER A 126 -8.70 -28.60 2.50
C SER A 126 -8.23 -29.46 1.31
N PHE A 127 -8.80 -29.26 0.12
CA PHE A 127 -8.50 -30.07 -1.05
C PHE A 127 -7.38 -29.50 -1.92
N SER A 128 -7.36 -28.18 -2.14
CA SER A 128 -6.49 -27.55 -3.15
C SER A 128 -5.33 -26.74 -2.60
N GLY A 129 -5.28 -26.51 -1.28
CA GLY A 129 -4.33 -25.58 -0.65
C GLY A 129 -4.56 -24.10 -1.01
N ARG A 130 -5.54 -23.80 -1.86
CA ARG A 130 -5.98 -22.45 -2.23
C ARG A 130 -7.02 -21.92 -1.26
N MET A 131 -7.22 -20.61 -1.26
CA MET A 131 -8.30 -19.98 -0.52
C MET A 131 -9.55 -19.83 -1.40
N LEU A 132 -10.71 -20.13 -0.82
CA LEU A 132 -12.02 -19.93 -1.41
C LEU A 132 -12.26 -18.43 -1.64
N MET A 133 -12.69 -18.08 -2.85
CA MET A 133 -12.97 -16.69 -3.21
C MET A 133 -14.30 -16.23 -2.59
N PRO A 134 -14.32 -15.14 -1.79
CA PRO A 134 -15.57 -14.56 -1.33
C PRO A 134 -16.42 -14.07 -2.51
N LEU A 135 -17.73 -14.28 -2.43
CA LEU A 135 -18.67 -13.75 -3.43
C LEU A 135 -18.63 -12.22 -3.39
N CYS A 136 -18.18 -11.62 -4.51
CA CYS A 136 -18.02 -10.18 -4.62
C CYS A 136 -19.05 -9.59 -5.57
N SER A 137 -20.09 -8.96 -5.03
CA SER A 137 -21.13 -8.29 -5.84
C SER A 137 -20.69 -6.93 -6.41
N THR A 138 -19.63 -6.33 -5.86
CA THR A 138 -19.13 -5.02 -6.29
C THR A 138 -17.62 -4.99 -6.40
N GLU A 139 -17.10 -4.21 -7.36
CA GLU A 139 -15.66 -3.93 -7.49
C GLU A 139 -15.08 -3.27 -6.23
N ARG A 140 -15.90 -2.51 -5.49
CA ARG A 140 -15.49 -1.92 -4.21
C ARG A 140 -15.13 -3.00 -3.20
N PHE A 141 -16.02 -3.97 -2.98
CA PHE A 141 -15.76 -5.07 -2.06
C PHE A 141 -14.63 -5.96 -2.58
N ARG A 142 -14.61 -6.25 -3.89
CA ARG A 142 -13.55 -7.02 -4.54
C ARG A 142 -12.16 -6.44 -4.29
N ASN A 143 -12.03 -5.11 -4.28
CA ASN A 143 -10.77 -4.40 -4.06
C ASN A 143 -10.48 -4.04 -2.60
N SER A 144 -11.37 -4.42 -1.67
CA SER A 144 -11.10 -4.36 -0.24
C SER A 144 -10.09 -5.43 0.18
N PHE A 145 -9.59 -5.33 1.42
CA PHE A 145 -8.45 -6.14 1.87
C PHE A 145 -8.67 -7.64 1.70
N ILE A 146 -9.77 -8.21 2.20
CA ILE A 146 -9.95 -9.67 2.24
C ILE A 146 -10.00 -10.28 0.82
N PRO A 147 -10.91 -9.87 -0.08
CA PRO A 147 -10.95 -10.48 -1.41
C PRO A 147 -9.72 -10.16 -2.27
N ALA A 148 -9.08 -9.01 -2.07
CA ALA A 148 -7.81 -8.71 -2.72
C ALA A 148 -6.66 -9.60 -2.21
N ALA A 149 -6.63 -9.89 -0.91
CA ALA A 149 -5.62 -10.73 -0.29
C ALA A 149 -5.78 -12.20 -0.68
N VAL A 150 -7.02 -12.72 -0.74
CA VAL A 150 -7.33 -14.07 -1.24
C VAL A 150 -6.88 -14.24 -2.70
N ARG A 151 -7.20 -13.28 -3.57
CA ARG A 151 -6.72 -13.29 -4.96
C ARG A 151 -5.21 -13.31 -5.04
N PHE A 152 -4.56 -12.41 -4.30
CA PHE A 152 -3.10 -12.34 -4.24
C PHE A 152 -2.48 -13.66 -3.73
N TYR A 153 -3.09 -14.29 -2.72
CA TYR A 153 -2.65 -15.59 -2.22
C TYR A 153 -2.72 -16.67 -3.30
N ASN A 154 -3.87 -16.82 -3.94
CA ASN A 154 -4.08 -17.83 -4.98
C ASN A 154 -3.20 -17.64 -6.21
N GLU A 155 -2.80 -16.41 -6.53
CA GLU A 155 -1.90 -16.10 -7.65
C GLU A 155 -0.41 -16.39 -7.35
N HIS A 156 0.01 -16.41 -6.07
CA HIS A 156 1.44 -16.37 -5.70
C HIS A 156 1.90 -17.48 -4.74
N PHE A 157 0.98 -18.23 -4.14
CA PHE A 157 1.28 -19.23 -3.10
C PHE A 157 0.84 -20.64 -3.49
N VAL A 158 0.69 -20.89 -4.79
CA VAL A 158 0.54 -22.22 -5.41
C VAL A 158 1.87 -22.60 -6.04
#